data_AF-A0A0F9ED17-F1
#
_entry.id   AF-A0A0F9ED17-F1
#
_cell.length_a   1.000
_cell.length_b   1.000
_cell.length_c   1.000
_cell.angle_alpha   90.00
_cell.angle_beta   90.00
_cell.angle_gamma   90.00
#
_symmetry.space_group_name_H-M   'P 1'
#
loop_
_entity.id
_entity.type
_entity.pdbx_description
1 polymer ?
#
loop_
_entity_poly.entity_id
_entity_poly.type
_entity_poly.pdbx_seq_one_letter_code
_entity_poly.pdbx_strand_id
1 'polypeptide(L)'
;AEVRIAEPAKYGMSLSVEDVDLAALLKAGRTGVKGPSDVQGLLTGNLQMTGTVGNYKSRRATGELRITRGKLYRLPVMMGFLHLVYLTLPSKSAFHSAEVNYTVRGNRMVFHEIHLQGSTMSMVGAGRLDLKTDKLSLTFLGGPPRTLPRLAGLSDVLEGLASALTTWRITGTIAKPRIRQVPLRNPDKTLWELYNPDAN
;
A
#
# COMPACT_ATOMS: atom_id res chain seq x y z
N ALA A 1 -31.01 -9.71 41.54
CA ALA A 1 -29.84 -8.99 40.98
C ALA A 1 -29.87 -9.17 39.48
N GLU A 2 -30.16 -8.10 38.74
CA GLU A 2 -30.31 -8.15 37.29
C GLU A 2 -28.94 -7.91 36.66
N VAL A 3 -28.28 -8.97 36.20
CA VAL A 3 -26.99 -8.85 35.50
C VAL A 3 -27.28 -8.38 34.08
N ARG A 4 -27.19 -7.06 33.86
CA ARG A 4 -27.14 -6.49 32.52
C ARG A 4 -25.84 -6.94 31.87
N ILE A 5 -25.93 -7.83 30.89
CA ILE A 5 -24.79 -8.28 30.10
C ILE A 5 -24.25 -7.08 29.31
N ALA A 6 -23.15 -6.57 29.85
CA ALA A 6 -22.01 -5.89 29.26
C ALA A 6 -22.22 -5.18 27.90
N GLU A 7 -22.03 -3.85 27.93
CA GLU A 7 -21.68 -3.09 26.73
C GLU A 7 -20.55 -3.81 25.97
N PRO A 8 -20.60 -3.86 24.62
CA PRO A 8 -19.61 -4.61 23.87
C PRO A 8 -18.23 -3.99 24.08
N ALA A 9 -17.28 -4.81 24.54
CA ALA A 9 -15.95 -4.37 24.95
C ALA A 9 -15.25 -3.60 23.81
N LYS A 10 -14.74 -2.40 24.11
CA LYS A 10 -13.93 -1.61 23.18
C LYS A 10 -12.46 -1.96 23.36
N TYR A 11 -11.70 -1.90 22.28
CA TYR A 11 -10.25 -2.10 22.29
C TYR A 11 -9.53 -0.98 21.53
N GLY A 12 -8.29 -0.73 21.92
CA GLY A 12 -7.35 0.14 21.24
C GLY A 12 -5.96 -0.50 21.25
N MET A 13 -5.24 -0.38 20.14
CA MET A 13 -3.90 -0.93 19.96
C MET A 13 -3.05 0.11 19.23
N SER A 14 -1.83 0.33 19.71
CA SER A 14 -0.80 1.09 18.99
C SER A 14 0.43 0.21 18.84
N LEU A 15 0.97 0.16 17.63
CA LEU A 15 2.21 -0.53 17.30
C LEU A 15 3.12 0.44 16.57
N SER A 16 4.39 0.45 16.92
CA SER A 16 5.43 1.18 16.20
C SER A 16 6.64 0.28 16.02
N VAL A 17 7.25 0.38 14.85
CA VAL A 17 8.50 -0.31 14.50
C VAL A 17 9.45 0.71 13.91
N GLU A 18 10.73 0.57 14.21
CA GLU A 18 11.79 1.46 13.73
C GLU A 18 12.96 0.63 13.26
N ASP A 19 13.38 0.87 12.02
CA ASP A 19 14.53 0.26 11.36
C ASP A 19 14.60 -1.27 11.49
N VAL A 20 13.43 -1.93 11.43
CA VAL A 20 13.38 -3.38 11.53
C VAL A 20 13.78 -4.01 10.20
N ASP A 21 14.70 -4.97 10.24
CA ASP A 21 15.10 -5.72 9.05
C ASP A 21 13.91 -6.49 8.47
N LEU A 22 13.54 -6.13 7.25
CA LEU A 22 12.39 -6.68 6.55
C LEU A 22 12.57 -8.16 6.19
N ALA A 23 13.80 -8.58 5.88
CA ALA A 23 14.09 -9.98 5.60
C ALA A 23 13.92 -10.84 6.85
N ALA A 24 14.32 -10.33 8.01
CA ALA A 24 14.13 -10.98 9.30
C ALA A 24 12.63 -11.11 9.65
N LEU A 25 11.84 -10.04 9.47
CA LEU A 25 10.39 -10.06 9.69
C LEU A 25 9.68 -11.09 8.80
N LEU A 26 10.03 -11.14 7.52
CA LEU A 26 9.43 -12.09 6.57
C LEU A 26 9.84 -13.55 6.83
N LYS A 27 11.00 -13.78 7.47
CA LYS A 27 11.40 -15.12 7.92
C LYS A 27 10.62 -15.54 9.18
N ALA A 28 10.43 -14.62 10.13
CA ALA A 28 9.68 -14.89 11.37
C ALA A 28 8.21 -15.25 11.11
N GLY A 29 7.59 -14.67 10.09
CA GLY A 29 6.21 -15.00 9.68
C GLY A 29 6.06 -16.30 8.86
N ARG A 30 7.16 -16.98 8.50
CA ARG A 30 7.15 -18.21 7.68
C ARG A 30 7.40 -19.43 8.54
N THR A 31 6.34 -20.01 9.12
CA THR A 31 6.39 -21.39 9.59
C THR A 31 6.39 -22.33 8.36
N GLY A 32 7.58 -22.66 7.84
CA GLY A 32 7.76 -23.84 6.97
C GLY A 32 8.00 -23.63 5.46
N VAL A 33 8.37 -22.44 4.97
CA VAL A 33 8.72 -22.25 3.54
C VAL A 33 10.21 -21.96 3.36
N LYS A 34 10.94 -22.88 2.71
CA LYS A 34 12.35 -22.70 2.29
C LYS A 34 12.41 -22.01 0.91
N GLY A 35 13.04 -20.84 0.85
CA GLY A 35 13.39 -20.15 -0.39
C GLY A 35 14.00 -18.76 -0.09
N PRO A 36 15.00 -18.29 -0.86
CA PRO A 36 15.60 -16.97 -0.64
C PRO A 36 14.52 -15.90 -0.81
N SER A 37 14.36 -15.05 0.20
CA SER A 37 13.54 -13.84 0.08
C SER A 37 14.46 -12.72 -0.37
N ASP A 38 14.41 -12.35 -1.64
CA ASP A 38 15.20 -11.26 -2.22
C ASP A 38 14.68 -9.87 -1.81
N VAL A 39 13.96 -9.78 -0.69
CA VAL A 39 13.45 -8.55 -0.12
C VAL A 39 14.41 -8.12 0.99
N GLN A 40 15.14 -7.04 0.76
CA GLN A 40 16.01 -6.39 1.74
C GLN A 40 15.51 -4.98 2.01
N GLY A 41 15.72 -4.46 3.22
CA GLY A 41 15.36 -3.09 3.57
C GLY A 41 15.09 -2.94 5.07
N LEU A 42 15.00 -1.69 5.49
CA LEU A 42 14.64 -1.30 6.85
C LEU A 42 13.20 -0.81 6.86
N LEU A 43 12.38 -1.40 7.72
CA LEU A 43 10.97 -1.09 7.91
C LEU A 43 10.80 -0.19 9.13
N THR A 44 10.23 0.98 8.90
CA THR A 44 9.76 1.89 9.95
C THR A 44 8.28 2.15 9.73
N GLY A 45 7.48 2.15 10.78
CA GLY A 45 6.05 2.38 10.61
C GLY A 45 5.29 2.39 11.91
N ASN A 46 4.05 2.86 11.80
CA ASN A 46 3.12 2.91 12.91
C ASN A 46 1.75 2.36 12.48
N LEU A 47 1.01 1.88 13.47
CA LEU A 47 -0.35 1.43 13.33
C LEU A 47 -1.09 1.80 14.61
N GLN A 48 -2.13 2.60 14.48
CA GLN A 48 -3.13 2.81 15.52
C GLN A 48 -4.42 2.13 15.08
N MET A 49 -5.00 1.31 15.94
CA MET A 49 -6.24 0.59 15.66
C MET A 49 -7.19 0.65 16.85
N THR A 50 -8.47 0.86 16.57
CA THR A 50 -9.54 0.84 17.57
C THR A 50 -10.74 0.07 17.05
N GLY A 51 -11.57 -0.43 17.96
CA GLY A 51 -12.81 -1.10 17.59
C GLY A 51 -13.57 -1.64 18.79
N THR A 52 -14.62 -2.38 18.47
CA THR A 52 -15.49 -3.08 19.41
C THR A 52 -15.40 -4.57 19.13
N VAL A 53 -15.16 -5.36 20.17
CA VAL A 53 -15.06 -6.83 20.08
C VAL A 53 -16.35 -7.40 19.49
N GLY A 54 -16.22 -8.33 18.54
CA GLY A 54 -17.35 -8.93 17.82
C GLY A 54 -18.01 -8.05 16.76
N ASN A 55 -17.64 -6.76 16.63
CA ASN A 55 -18.20 -5.86 15.61
C ASN A 55 -17.12 -5.38 14.65
N TYR A 56 -16.88 -6.13 13.57
CA TYR A 56 -15.87 -5.76 12.57
C TYR A 56 -16.14 -4.39 11.91
N LYS A 57 -17.40 -3.95 11.78
CA LYS A 57 -17.75 -2.65 11.18
C LYS A 57 -17.25 -1.47 12.02
N SER A 58 -17.03 -1.67 13.31
CA SER A 58 -16.50 -0.64 14.22
C SER A 58 -14.99 -0.42 14.08
N ARG A 59 -14.28 -1.36 13.43
CA ARG A 59 -12.81 -1.34 13.28
C ARG A 59 -12.39 -0.07 12.54
N ARG A 60 -11.49 0.67 13.16
CA ARG A 60 -10.81 1.82 12.57
C ARG A 60 -9.32 1.63 12.74
N ALA A 61 -8.55 1.86 11.70
CA ALA A 61 -7.10 1.92 11.83
C ALA A 61 -6.52 3.03 10.97
N THR A 62 -5.37 3.54 11.38
CA THR A 62 -4.55 4.51 10.66
C THR A 62 -3.10 4.07 10.78
N GLY A 63 -2.31 4.29 9.74
CA GLY A 63 -0.89 4.00 9.81
C GLY A 63 -0.10 4.59 8.67
N GLU A 64 1.17 4.79 8.95
CA GLU A 64 2.21 5.09 7.98
C GLU A 64 3.22 3.93 7.97
N LEU A 65 3.67 3.58 6.77
CA LEU A 65 4.76 2.63 6.56
C LEU A 65 5.82 3.26 5.69
N ARG A 66 7.07 3.11 6.08
CA ARG A 66 8.24 3.52 5.32
C ARG A 66 9.22 2.37 5.21
N ILE A 67 9.66 2.11 3.99
CA ILE A 67 10.82 1.26 3.75
C ILE A 67 11.93 2.08 3.15
N THR A 68 13.12 1.91 3.70
CA THR A 68 14.36 2.47 3.17
C THR A 68 15.37 1.37 2.88
N ARG A 69 16.38 1.71 2.06
CA ARG A 69 17.43 0.77 1.64
C ARG A 69 16.86 -0.52 1.02
N GLY A 70 15.70 -0.37 0.36
CA GLY A 70 14.97 -1.46 -0.27
C GLY A 70 15.75 -2.09 -1.42
N LYS A 71 15.87 -3.41 -1.44
CA LYS A 71 16.02 -4.17 -2.69
C LYS A 71 14.76 -4.98 -2.85
N LEU A 72 13.83 -4.49 -3.65
CA LEU A 72 12.48 -5.04 -3.77
C LEU A 72 12.39 -5.90 -5.03
N TYR A 73 12.91 -7.13 -4.94
CA TYR A 73 12.87 -8.09 -6.05
C TYR A 73 11.86 -9.22 -5.79
N ARG A 74 11.21 -9.64 -6.88
CA ARG A 74 10.22 -10.73 -7.08
C ARG A 74 9.96 -11.65 -5.87
N LEU A 75 8.70 -11.75 -5.44
CA LEU A 75 8.23 -12.73 -4.45
C LEU A 75 7.53 -13.93 -5.12
N PRO A 76 7.77 -15.19 -4.66
CA PRO A 76 6.86 -16.30 -4.90
C PRO A 76 5.58 -16.13 -4.05
N VAL A 77 4.43 -16.28 -4.71
CA VAL A 77 3.08 -16.06 -4.17
C VAL A 77 2.77 -17.06 -3.04
N MET A 78 2.79 -16.67 -1.76
CA MET A 78 1.82 -17.12 -0.74
C MET A 78 1.73 -16.19 0.51
N MET A 79 0.49 -15.86 0.88
CA MET A 79 -0.07 -15.27 2.14
C MET A 79 -0.12 -13.73 2.37
N GLY A 80 -1.29 -13.17 2.05
CA GLY A 80 -2.17 -12.56 3.07
C GLY A 80 -2.14 -11.04 3.21
N PHE A 81 -1.20 -10.50 3.99
CA PHE A 81 -1.26 -9.09 4.39
C PHE A 81 0.09 -8.37 4.26
N LEU A 82 1.21 -9.08 4.44
CA LEU A 82 2.57 -8.55 4.15
C LEU A 82 2.91 -8.52 2.64
N HIS A 83 2.03 -9.04 1.79
CA HIS A 83 2.17 -8.99 0.33
C HIS A 83 1.84 -7.63 -0.29
N LEU A 84 1.04 -6.82 0.38
CA LEU A 84 0.48 -5.60 -0.22
C LEU A 84 1.51 -4.48 -0.38
N VAL A 85 2.62 -4.54 0.35
CA VAL A 85 3.67 -3.54 0.24
C VAL A 85 4.62 -3.83 -0.93
N TYR A 86 4.60 -5.05 -1.51
CA TYR A 86 5.64 -5.47 -2.48
C TYR A 86 5.20 -6.27 -3.71
N LEU A 87 3.92 -6.63 -3.85
CA LEU A 87 3.45 -7.33 -5.05
C LEU A 87 2.62 -6.39 -5.92
N THR A 88 3.23 -5.90 -7.02
CA THR A 88 2.58 -5.49 -8.30
C THR A 88 3.46 -4.60 -9.17
N LEU A 89 4.70 -4.31 -8.75
CA LEU A 89 5.59 -3.46 -9.52
C LEU A 89 6.26 -4.23 -10.68
N PRO A 90 6.52 -3.58 -11.83
CA PRO A 90 7.06 -4.23 -13.01
C PRO A 90 8.40 -4.88 -12.70
N SER A 91 8.60 -6.07 -13.25
CA SER A 91 9.62 -7.06 -12.90
C SER A 91 11.08 -6.69 -13.24
N LYS A 92 11.42 -5.39 -13.25
CA LYS A 92 12.76 -4.82 -13.49
C LYS A 92 13.10 -3.54 -12.69
N SER A 93 12.27 -3.06 -11.76
CA SER A 93 12.54 -1.78 -11.05
C SER A 93 13.00 -1.94 -9.60
N ALA A 94 14.23 -1.51 -9.31
CA ALA A 94 14.84 -1.47 -7.99
C ALA A 94 14.38 -0.21 -7.22
N PHE A 95 13.14 -0.22 -6.73
CA PHE A 95 12.69 0.79 -5.77
C PHE A 95 13.49 0.62 -4.48
N HIS A 96 14.13 1.70 -4.03
CA HIS A 96 14.94 1.72 -2.81
C HIS A 96 14.20 2.34 -1.62
N SER A 97 13.12 3.08 -1.89
CA SER A 97 12.22 3.61 -0.86
C SER A 97 10.75 3.45 -1.26
N ALA A 98 9.94 3.21 -0.24
CA ALA A 98 8.50 3.15 -0.34
C ALA A 98 7.89 3.82 0.89
N GLU A 99 6.93 4.72 0.70
CA GLU A 99 6.12 5.32 1.76
C GLU A 99 4.65 5.05 1.48
N VAL A 100 3.91 4.63 2.49
CA VAL A 100 2.49 4.27 2.38
C VAL A 100 1.72 4.88 3.53
N ASN A 101 0.71 5.67 3.20
CA ASN A 101 -0.26 6.23 4.14
C ASN A 101 -1.60 5.55 3.92
N TYR A 102 -2.18 4.96 4.97
CA TYR A 102 -3.44 4.23 4.84
C TYR A 102 -4.37 4.41 6.04
N THR A 103 -5.65 4.16 5.78
CA THR A 103 -6.67 4.01 6.81
C THR A 103 -7.49 2.74 6.58
N VAL A 104 -8.09 2.24 7.65
CA VAL A 104 -9.03 1.10 7.61
C VAL A 104 -10.33 1.52 8.27
N ARG A 105 -11.45 1.24 7.62
CA ARG A 105 -12.81 1.39 8.17
C ARG A 105 -13.61 0.12 7.87
N GLY A 106 -13.93 -0.63 8.91
CA GLY A 106 -14.53 -1.95 8.78
C GLY A 106 -13.65 -2.89 7.97
N ASN A 107 -14.13 -3.27 6.78
CA ASN A 107 -13.41 -4.14 5.84
C ASN A 107 -12.79 -3.35 4.66
N ARG A 108 -12.81 -2.01 4.70
CA ARG A 108 -12.24 -1.20 3.62
C ARG A 108 -10.94 -0.59 4.09
N MET A 109 -9.87 -0.87 3.38
CA MET A 109 -8.57 -0.23 3.53
C MET A 109 -8.40 0.76 2.39
N VAL A 110 -8.08 2.01 2.71
CA VAL A 110 -7.85 3.08 1.74
C VAL A 110 -6.38 3.48 1.85
N PHE A 111 -5.67 3.38 0.73
CA PHE A 111 -4.32 3.90 0.56
C PHE A 111 -4.46 5.34 0.06
N HIS A 112 -4.19 6.30 0.95
CA HIS A 112 -4.23 7.72 0.63
C HIS A 112 -3.06 8.12 -0.24
N GLU A 113 -1.90 7.52 0.00
CA GLU A 113 -0.72 7.70 -0.82
C GLU A 113 0.17 6.47 -0.74
N ILE A 114 0.71 6.08 -1.88
CA ILE A 114 1.80 5.12 -2.04
C ILE A 114 2.86 5.84 -2.88
N HIS A 115 3.97 6.23 -2.26
CA HIS A 115 5.08 6.90 -2.93
C HIS A 115 6.27 5.96 -3.02
N LEU A 116 6.73 5.70 -4.23
CA LEU A 116 7.80 4.76 -4.53
C LEU A 116 8.91 5.48 -5.29
N GLN A 117 10.15 5.32 -4.82
CA GLN A 117 11.31 5.88 -5.50
C GLN A 117 12.34 4.80 -5.78
N GLY A 118 12.81 4.77 -7.02
CA GLY A 118 13.83 3.86 -7.49
C GLY A 118 14.81 4.53 -8.42
N SER A 119 15.88 3.81 -8.75
CA SER A 119 16.92 4.28 -9.67
C SER A 119 16.47 4.37 -11.12
N THR A 120 15.42 3.63 -11.51
CA THR A 120 14.93 3.54 -12.89
C THR A 120 13.60 4.25 -13.12
N MET A 121 12.81 4.44 -12.07
CA MET A 121 11.52 5.14 -12.13
C MET A 121 11.08 5.60 -10.74
N SER A 122 10.16 6.56 -10.71
CA SER A 122 9.38 6.91 -9.53
C SER A 122 7.89 6.65 -9.79
N MET A 123 7.13 6.38 -8.73
CA MET A 123 5.68 6.20 -8.81
C MET A 123 4.98 6.85 -7.62
N VAL A 124 3.83 7.46 -7.87
CA VAL A 124 2.89 7.91 -6.84
C VAL A 124 1.53 7.32 -7.13
N GLY A 125 0.88 6.77 -6.11
CA GLY A 125 -0.38 6.08 -6.28
C GLY A 125 -1.30 6.21 -5.10
N ALA A 126 -2.54 5.79 -5.31
CA ALA A 126 -3.57 5.72 -4.29
C ALA A 126 -4.59 4.65 -4.68
N GLY A 127 -5.43 4.26 -3.74
CA GLY A 127 -6.53 3.36 -4.03
C GLY A 127 -7.04 2.64 -2.81
N ARG A 128 -7.53 1.42 -3.01
CA ARG A 128 -8.25 0.69 -1.98
C ARG A 128 -8.10 -0.81 -2.05
N LEU A 129 -8.37 -1.43 -0.93
CA LEU A 129 -8.48 -2.86 -0.75
C LEU A 129 -9.72 -3.19 0.09
N ASP A 130 -10.50 -4.14 -0.38
CA ASP A 130 -11.54 -4.78 0.42
C ASP A 130 -10.94 -5.99 1.15
N LEU A 131 -10.81 -5.88 2.47
CA LEU A 131 -10.22 -6.87 3.38
C LEU A 131 -11.08 -8.14 3.54
N LYS A 132 -12.32 -8.15 3.03
CA LYS A 132 -13.19 -9.33 3.09
C LYS A 132 -13.05 -10.18 1.82
N THR A 133 -12.90 -9.52 0.68
CA THR A 133 -12.90 -10.15 -0.65
C THR A 133 -11.54 -10.18 -1.31
N ASP A 134 -10.53 -9.58 -0.66
CA ASP A 134 -9.18 -9.33 -1.17
C ASP A 134 -9.16 -8.54 -2.48
N LYS A 135 -10.26 -7.86 -2.84
CA LYS A 135 -10.33 -7.08 -4.07
C LYS A 135 -9.59 -5.77 -3.90
N LEU A 136 -8.59 -5.53 -4.74
CA LEU A 136 -7.88 -4.27 -4.77
C LEU A 136 -8.19 -3.47 -6.04
N SER A 137 -8.08 -2.15 -5.90
CA SER A 137 -8.10 -1.20 -7.01
C SER A 137 -7.10 -0.10 -6.67
N LEU A 138 -5.96 -0.10 -7.35
CA LEU A 138 -4.90 0.89 -7.18
C LEU A 138 -4.65 1.59 -8.51
N THR A 139 -4.48 2.90 -8.46
CA THR A 139 -4.00 3.71 -9.57
C THR A 139 -2.64 4.26 -9.18
N PHE A 140 -1.66 4.11 -10.07
CA PHE A 140 -0.38 4.76 -9.94
C PHE A 140 -0.09 5.60 -11.17
N LEU A 141 0.55 6.72 -10.94
CA LEU A 141 1.26 7.48 -11.94
C LEU A 141 2.74 7.15 -11.81
N GLY A 142 3.36 6.73 -12.91
CA GLY A 142 4.77 6.40 -12.98
C GLY A 142 5.49 7.29 -13.98
N GLY A 143 6.74 7.62 -13.67
CA GLY A 143 7.59 8.49 -14.49
C GLY A 143 9.07 8.23 -14.26
N PRO A 144 9.95 9.05 -14.86
CA PRO A 144 11.39 8.95 -14.65
C PRO A 144 11.79 9.00 -13.16
N PRO A 145 13.02 8.59 -12.81
CA PRO A 145 13.50 8.70 -11.44
C PRO A 145 13.44 10.14 -10.94
N ARG A 146 13.05 10.34 -9.68
CA ARG A 146 13.05 11.64 -8.98
C ARG A 146 12.19 12.74 -9.61
N THR A 147 11.29 12.41 -10.55
CA THR A 147 10.41 13.41 -11.17
C THR A 147 9.06 13.54 -10.48
N LEU A 148 8.55 12.48 -9.84
CA LEU A 148 7.23 12.50 -9.21
C LEU A 148 7.30 12.93 -7.73
N PRO A 149 6.66 14.05 -7.38
CA PRO A 149 6.55 14.50 -6.00
C PRO A 149 5.52 13.64 -5.26
N ARG A 150 5.33 13.95 -3.98
CA ARG A 150 4.18 13.44 -3.21
C ARG A 150 2.87 13.94 -3.81
N LEU A 151 1.77 13.28 -3.47
CA LEU A 151 0.47 13.51 -4.07
C LEU A 151 0.03 14.98 -3.91
N ALA A 152 0.35 15.62 -2.78
CA ALA A 152 0.02 17.03 -2.51
C ALA A 152 0.67 18.06 -3.46
N GLY A 153 1.75 17.70 -4.16
CA GLY A 153 2.44 18.57 -5.14
C GLY A 153 2.36 18.06 -6.57
N LEU A 154 1.46 17.11 -6.86
CA LEU A 154 1.46 16.39 -8.13
C LEU A 154 0.94 17.20 -9.32
N SER A 155 0.06 18.18 -9.07
CA SER A 155 -0.52 19.04 -10.11
C SER A 155 0.55 19.69 -11.00
N ASP A 156 1.57 20.27 -10.38
CA ASP A 156 2.56 21.12 -11.06
C ASP A 156 3.45 20.30 -12.00
N VAL A 157 3.68 19.02 -11.68
CA VAL A 157 4.49 18.10 -12.48
C VAL A 157 3.71 17.52 -13.66
N LEU A 158 2.39 17.39 -13.52
CA LEU A 158 1.53 16.89 -14.60
C LEU A 158 1.51 17.83 -15.80
N GLU A 159 1.52 19.15 -15.58
CA GLU A 159 1.43 20.16 -16.64
C GLU A 159 2.65 20.17 -17.59
N GLY A 160 3.83 19.75 -17.10
CA GLY A 160 5.07 19.73 -17.89
C GLY A 160 5.54 18.35 -18.36
N LEU A 161 5.17 17.27 -17.65
CA LEU A 161 5.70 15.92 -17.92
C LEU A 161 4.66 14.92 -18.39
N ALA A 162 3.40 15.31 -18.62
CA ALA A 162 2.32 14.37 -18.94
C ALA A 162 2.67 13.34 -20.03
N SER A 163 3.38 13.74 -21.09
CA SER A 163 3.80 12.87 -22.19
C SER A 163 4.82 11.79 -21.79
N ALA A 164 5.62 12.03 -20.75
CA ALA A 164 6.60 11.10 -20.19
C ALA A 164 6.01 10.23 -19.06
N LEU A 165 4.75 10.46 -18.69
CA LEU A 165 4.10 9.77 -17.59
C LEU A 165 3.18 8.63 -18.07
N THR A 166 3.08 7.63 -17.22
CA THR A 166 2.29 6.42 -17.49
C THR A 166 1.37 6.14 -16.32
N THR A 167 0.12 5.82 -16.60
CA THR A 167 -0.84 5.36 -15.60
C THR A 167 -0.82 3.84 -15.53
N TRP A 168 -0.65 3.31 -14.32
CA TRP A 168 -0.76 1.91 -13.99
C TRP A 168 -2.06 1.69 -13.21
N ARG A 169 -2.88 0.76 -13.67
CA ARG A 169 -4.10 0.34 -12.98
C ARG A 169 -3.98 -1.10 -12.56
N ILE A 170 -4.10 -1.32 -11.26
CA ILE A 170 -3.97 -2.63 -10.65
C ILE A 170 -5.32 -2.97 -10.03
N THR A 171 -5.95 -4.00 -10.56
CA THR A 171 -7.30 -4.43 -10.15
C THR A 171 -7.34 -5.94 -9.92
N GLY A 172 -8.48 -6.49 -9.51
CA GLY A 172 -8.63 -7.91 -9.26
C GLY A 172 -8.45 -8.23 -7.77
N THR A 173 -7.85 -9.37 -7.46
CA THR A 173 -7.60 -9.76 -6.06
C THR A 173 -6.11 -9.77 -5.75
N ILE A 174 -5.74 -9.75 -4.46
CA ILE A 174 -4.33 -9.83 -4.03
C ILE A 174 -3.64 -11.05 -4.66
N ALA A 175 -4.34 -12.19 -4.72
CA ALA A 175 -3.81 -13.42 -5.28
C ALA A 175 -3.73 -13.43 -6.83
N LYS A 176 -4.60 -12.67 -7.50
CA LYS A 176 -4.68 -12.61 -8.97
C LYS A 176 -4.82 -11.16 -9.45
N PRO A 177 -3.76 -10.34 -9.30
CA PRO A 177 -3.80 -8.95 -9.73
C PRO A 177 -3.79 -8.86 -11.25
N ARG A 178 -4.59 -7.94 -11.78
CA ARG A 178 -4.63 -7.57 -13.19
C ARG A 178 -4.02 -6.18 -13.33
N ILE A 179 -2.88 -6.12 -14.02
CA ILE A 179 -2.11 -4.90 -14.21
C ILE A 179 -2.35 -4.41 -15.63
N ARG A 180 -2.78 -3.15 -15.76
CA ARG A 180 -2.93 -2.47 -17.05
C ARG A 180 -2.11 -1.19 -17.04
N GLN A 181 -1.17 -1.09 -17.97
CA GLN A 181 -0.37 0.09 -18.21
C GLN A 181 -0.94 0.86 -19.40
N VAL A 182 -1.18 2.16 -19.24
CA VAL A 182 -1.61 3.05 -20.33
C VAL A 182 -0.84 4.37 -20.26
N PRO A 183 -0.51 4.98 -21.41
CA PRO A 183 0.00 6.36 -21.42
C PRO A 183 -0.96 7.29 -20.68
N LEU A 184 -0.43 8.32 -20.04
CA LEU A 184 -1.27 9.32 -19.39
C LEU A 184 -2.03 10.12 -20.46
N ARG A 185 -3.31 9.77 -20.67
CA ARG A 185 -4.19 10.44 -21.65
C ARG A 185 -5.04 11.53 -21.06
N ASN A 186 -5.38 11.42 -19.77
CA ASN A 186 -6.27 12.36 -19.09
C ASN A 186 -5.67 12.66 -17.69
N PRO A 187 -4.80 13.69 -17.61
CA PRO A 187 -4.17 14.10 -16.37
C PRO A 187 -5.18 14.44 -15.27
N ASP A 188 -6.21 15.23 -15.59
CA ASP A 188 -7.22 15.68 -14.63
C ASP A 188 -7.98 14.52 -14.01
N LYS A 189 -8.43 13.58 -14.84
CA LYS A 189 -9.11 12.36 -14.35
C LYS A 189 -8.19 11.52 -13.47
N THR A 190 -6.93 11.38 -13.85
CA THR A 190 -5.96 10.59 -13.09
C THR A 190 -5.67 11.25 -11.75
N LEU A 191 -5.51 12.57 -11.73
CA LEU A 191 -5.30 13.35 -10.53
C LEU A 191 -6.51 13.26 -9.59
N TRP A 192 -7.73 13.34 -10.13
CA TRP A 192 -8.96 13.13 -9.38
C TRP A 192 -9.04 11.71 -8.79
N GLU A 193 -8.72 10.67 -9.58
CA GLU A 193 -8.69 9.27 -9.10
C GLU A 193 -7.68 9.09 -7.95
N LEU A 194 -6.53 9.78 -8.01
CA LEU A 194 -5.49 9.71 -6.98
C LEU A 194 -5.88 10.45 -5.69
N TYR A 195 -6.49 11.64 -5.79
CA TYR A 195 -6.98 12.37 -4.62
C TYR A 195 -8.23 11.76 -3.99
N ASN A 196 -9.00 10.98 -4.76
CA ASN A 196 -10.25 10.37 -4.32
C ASN A 196 -10.20 8.83 -4.41
N PRO A 197 -9.29 8.16 -3.67
CA PRO A 197 -9.09 6.70 -3.77
C PRO A 197 -10.30 5.87 -3.32
N ASP A 198 -11.29 6.49 -2.68
CA ASP A 198 -12.53 5.87 -2.19
C ASP A 198 -13.72 6.05 -3.16
N ALA A 199 -13.62 6.92 -4.17
CA ALA A 199 -14.78 7.37 -4.96
C ALA A 199 -15.32 6.35 -5.99
N ASN A 200 -14.69 5.17 -6.13
CA ASN A 200 -15.11 4.08 -7.02
C ASN A 200 -15.13 2.73 -6.31
#